data_AF-A0A0U3EBC9-F1
#
_entry.id   AF-A0A0U3EBC9-F1
#
_cell.length_a   1.000
_cell.length_b   1.000
_cell.length_c   1.000
_cell.angle_alpha   90.00
_cell.angle_beta   90.00
_cell.angle_gamma   90.00
#
_symmetry.space_group_name_H-M   'P 1'
#
loop_
_entity.id
_entity.type
_entity.pdbx_description
1 polymer ?
#
loop_
_entity_poly.entity_id
_entity_poly.type
_entity_poly.pdbx_seq_one_letter_code
_entity_poly.pdbx_strand_id
1 'polypeptide(L)'
;MECRKYELNKDKISEFIDDLINLDDWIPFEVNINHPTLYYDQIQNAKDKSALSNKQYAHVAIRDEYQRNHNYIEETLDWEIELFLNKYPQFKSLYNINEEYEYGVNDIDSKKSINPFSRLLNSLKRMFF
;
A
#
# COMPACT_ATOMS: atom_id res chain seq x y z
N MET A 1 23.43 2.45 1.26
CA MET A 1 22.25 3.14 0.73
C MET A 1 21.17 2.09 0.74
N GLU A 2 20.14 2.24 1.57
CA GLU A 2 18.94 1.41 1.46
C GLU A 2 18.31 1.81 0.11
N CYS A 3 18.50 0.97 -0.90
CA CYS A 3 17.80 1.17 -2.18
C CYS A 3 16.32 0.90 -1.90
N ARG A 4 15.39 1.69 -2.44
CA ARG A 4 13.97 1.29 -2.49
C ARG A 4 13.72 0.53 -3.78
N LYS A 5 12.78 -0.41 -3.78
CA LYS A 5 12.32 -1.06 -5.01
C LYS A 5 11.52 -0.10 -5.88
N TYR A 6 10.64 0.66 -5.23
CA TYR A 6 9.77 1.62 -5.88
C TYR A 6 10.09 3.04 -5.41
N GLU A 7 10.26 3.94 -6.37
CA GLU A 7 10.38 5.37 -6.12
C GLU A 7 9.27 6.09 -6.86
N LEU A 8 8.45 6.86 -6.14
CA LEU A 8 7.34 7.60 -6.74
C LEU A 8 7.86 8.69 -7.68
N ASN A 9 7.46 8.62 -8.96
CA ASN A 9 7.70 9.67 -9.93
C ASN A 9 6.64 10.78 -9.78
N LYS A 10 6.97 11.81 -9.00
CA LYS A 10 6.04 12.88 -8.61
C LYS A 10 5.49 13.67 -9.79
N ASP A 11 6.28 13.85 -10.83
CA ASP A 11 5.90 14.62 -12.01
C ASP A 11 4.73 13.95 -12.76
N LYS A 12 4.67 12.62 -12.71
CA LYS A 12 3.61 11.82 -13.35
C LYS A 12 2.34 11.70 -12.54
N ILE A 13 2.31 12.08 -11.26
CA ILE A 13 1.08 12.01 -10.44
C ILE A 13 -0.07 12.70 -11.17
N SER A 14 0.20 13.89 -11.73
CA SER A 14 -0.78 14.70 -12.45
C SER A 14 -1.46 13.99 -13.62
N GLU A 15 -0.75 13.12 -14.32
CA GLU A 15 -1.27 12.33 -15.45
C GLU A 15 -2.29 11.28 -15.00
N PHE A 16 -2.22 10.86 -13.74
CA PHE A 16 -3.04 9.81 -13.15
C PHE A 16 -4.05 10.33 -12.12
N ILE A 17 -4.15 11.64 -11.89
CA ILE A 17 -5.02 12.22 -10.83
C ILE A 17 -6.47 11.78 -11.03
N ASP A 18 -7.01 11.90 -12.24
CA ASP A 18 -8.41 11.56 -12.49
C ASP A 18 -8.66 10.06 -12.26
N ASP A 19 -7.75 9.20 -12.69
CA ASP A 19 -7.84 7.75 -12.46
C ASP A 19 -7.75 7.43 -10.97
N LEU A 20 -6.84 8.09 -10.25
CA LEU A 20 -6.66 7.93 -8.82
C LEU A 20 -7.92 8.39 -8.06
N ILE A 21 -8.49 9.56 -8.39
CA ILE A 21 -9.70 10.08 -7.73
C ILE A 21 -10.91 9.16 -7.93
N ASN A 22 -10.96 8.42 -9.04
CA ASN A 22 -12.06 7.51 -9.36
C ASN A 22 -11.82 6.06 -8.89
N LEU A 23 -10.76 5.77 -8.14
CA LEU A 23 -10.55 4.46 -7.54
C LEU A 23 -11.54 4.20 -6.39
N ASP A 24 -12.31 3.12 -6.51
CA ASP A 24 -13.23 2.63 -5.46
C ASP A 24 -12.51 1.90 -4.29
N ASP A 25 -11.21 2.10 -4.14
CA ASP A 25 -10.36 1.40 -3.17
C ASP A 25 -9.27 2.32 -2.59
N TRP A 26 -8.36 1.76 -1.80
CA TRP A 26 -7.23 2.48 -1.22
C TRP A 26 -6.16 2.89 -2.24
N ILE A 27 -5.43 3.96 -1.91
CA ILE A 27 -4.24 4.43 -2.64
C ILE A 27 -3.00 4.35 -1.74
N PRO A 28 -1.81 4.08 -2.30
CA PRO A 28 -0.60 4.01 -1.52
C PRO A 28 -0.33 5.29 -0.74
N PHE A 29 0.13 5.15 0.50
CA PHE A 29 0.38 6.29 1.38
C PHE A 29 1.38 7.28 0.78
N GLU A 30 2.41 6.79 0.08
CA GLU A 30 3.38 7.66 -0.59
C GLU A 30 2.73 8.54 -1.66
N VAL A 31 1.71 8.06 -2.36
CA VAL A 31 0.94 8.89 -3.32
C VAL A 31 0.12 9.93 -2.55
N ASN A 32 -0.53 9.51 -1.46
CA ASN A 32 -1.36 10.40 -0.63
C ASN A 32 -0.53 11.54 0.00
N ILE A 33 0.66 11.28 0.55
CA ILE A 33 1.48 12.36 1.15
C ILE A 33 1.99 13.37 0.11
N ASN A 34 2.19 12.95 -1.14
CA ASN A 34 2.63 13.83 -2.22
C ASN A 34 1.46 14.59 -2.86
N HIS A 35 0.21 14.18 -2.60
CA HIS A 35 -0.99 14.90 -2.99
C HIS A 35 -2.12 14.69 -1.95
N PRO A 36 -2.05 15.34 -0.79
CA PRO A 36 -2.86 15.01 0.40
C PRO A 36 -4.36 15.25 0.25
N THR A 37 -4.79 16.00 -0.77
CA THR A 37 -6.22 16.19 -1.05
C THR A 37 -6.83 15.03 -1.83
N LEU A 38 -6.02 14.13 -2.43
CA LEU A 38 -6.51 13.00 -3.24
C LEU A 38 -7.52 12.17 -2.46
N TYR A 39 -7.24 11.92 -1.19
CA TYR A 39 -8.14 11.16 -0.33
C TYR A 39 -9.50 11.84 -0.16
N TYR A 40 -9.51 13.16 0.07
CA TYR A 40 -10.73 13.93 0.21
C TYR A 40 -11.51 13.96 -1.11
N ASP A 41 -10.80 14.18 -2.21
CA ASP A 41 -11.38 14.25 -3.55
C ASP A 41 -11.98 12.91 -3.98
N GLN A 42 -11.33 11.79 -3.66
CA GLN A 42 -11.88 10.44 -3.86
C GLN A 42 -13.22 10.27 -3.14
N ILE A 43 -13.28 10.59 -1.84
CA ILE A 43 -14.52 10.46 -1.06
C ILE A 43 -15.61 11.39 -1.61
N GLN A 44 -15.25 12.60 -2.04
CA GLN A 44 -16.21 13.56 -2.55
C GLN A 44 -16.84 13.10 -3.87
N ASN A 45 -16.03 12.54 -4.77
CA ASN A 45 -16.43 12.13 -6.12
C ASN A 45 -16.97 10.68 -6.20
N ALA A 46 -16.79 9.86 -5.17
CA ALA A 46 -17.29 8.50 -5.16
C ALA A 46 -18.82 8.40 -5.19
N LYS A 47 -19.33 7.43 -5.96
CA LYS A 47 -20.77 7.10 -6.03
C LYS A 47 -21.28 6.49 -4.72
N ASP A 48 -20.47 5.63 -4.09
CA ASP A 48 -20.76 5.04 -2.78
C ASP A 48 -19.67 5.43 -1.78
N LYS A 49 -19.90 6.58 -1.13
CA LYS A 49 -18.99 7.17 -0.14
C LYS A 49 -18.81 6.28 1.09
N SER A 50 -19.83 5.50 1.44
CA SER A 50 -19.85 4.71 2.67
C SER A 50 -18.91 3.51 2.58
N ALA A 51 -18.97 2.78 1.46
CA ALA A 51 -18.10 1.64 1.22
C ALA A 51 -16.64 2.07 1.01
N LEU A 52 -16.42 3.15 0.26
CA LEU A 52 -15.07 3.67 0.01
C LEU A 52 -14.39 4.11 1.31
N SER A 53 -15.10 4.90 2.14
CA SER A 53 -14.59 5.36 3.42
C SER A 53 -14.19 4.18 4.32
N ASN A 54 -15.00 3.11 4.37
CA ASN A 54 -14.69 1.91 5.15
C ASN A 54 -13.41 1.19 4.67
N LYS A 55 -13.24 1.00 3.36
CA LYS A 55 -12.04 0.35 2.80
C LYS A 55 -10.78 1.15 3.12
N GLN A 56 -10.86 2.47 3.00
CA GLN A 56 -9.74 3.36 3.27
C GLN A 56 -9.36 3.36 4.76
N TYR A 57 -10.34 3.44 5.67
CA TYR A 57 -10.08 3.32 7.11
C TYR A 57 -9.48 1.95 7.48
N ALA A 58 -9.97 0.87 6.87
CA ALA A 58 -9.38 -0.45 7.07
C ALA A 58 -7.92 -0.50 6.60
N HIS A 59 -7.61 0.10 5.45
CA HIS A 59 -6.25 0.20 4.94
C HIS A 59 -5.33 0.99 5.88
N VAL A 60 -5.78 2.17 6.36
CA VAL A 60 -5.04 2.97 7.36
C VAL A 60 -4.79 2.16 8.63
N ALA A 61 -5.78 1.41 9.11
CA ALA A 61 -5.64 0.58 10.29
C ALA A 61 -4.60 -0.55 10.10
N ILE A 62 -4.61 -1.23 8.94
CA ILE A 62 -3.61 -2.26 8.60
C ILE A 62 -2.20 -1.65 8.58
N ARG A 63 -2.05 -0.48 7.95
CA ARG A 63 -0.77 0.23 7.89
C ARG A 63 -0.28 0.61 9.29
N ASP A 64 -1.13 1.21 10.11
CA ASP A 64 -0.76 1.65 11.47
C ASP A 64 -0.40 0.44 12.37
N GLU A 65 -1.11 -0.67 12.22
CA GLU A 65 -0.76 -1.93 12.89
C GLU A 65 0.61 -2.44 12.41
N TYR A 66 0.88 -2.40 11.11
CA TYR A 66 2.16 -2.81 10.56
C TYR A 66 3.30 -1.90 11.08
N GLN A 67 3.12 -0.58 11.09
CA GLN A 67 4.09 0.40 11.60
C GLN A 67 4.34 0.31 13.11
N ARG A 68 3.38 -0.17 13.90
CA ARG A 68 3.62 -0.42 15.34
C ARG A 68 4.46 -1.67 15.59
N ASN A 69 4.34 -2.65 14.70
CA ASN A 69 4.98 -3.95 14.84
C ASN A 69 6.35 -4.04 14.13
N HIS A 70 6.67 -3.07 13.27
CA HIS A 70 7.92 -2.98 12.54
C HIS A 70 8.50 -1.58 12.75
N ASN A 71 9.82 -1.44 12.87
CA ASN A 71 10.42 -0.11 12.75
C ASN A 71 9.98 0.47 11.40
N TYR A 72 9.73 1.78 11.32
CA TYR A 72 9.38 2.43 10.06
C TYR A 72 10.57 2.28 9.09
N ILE A 73 10.52 1.21 8.30
CA ILE A 73 11.53 0.85 7.32
C ILE A 73 10.91 1.15 5.96
N GLU A 74 11.70 1.71 5.04
CA GLU A 74 11.25 2.07 3.69
C GLU A 74 10.67 0.88 2.91
N GLU A 75 11.10 -0.36 3.23
CA GLU A 75 10.52 -1.63 2.78
C GLU A 75 9.00 -1.73 3.04
N THR A 76 8.49 -1.01 4.06
CA THR A 76 7.07 -0.91 4.41
C THR A 76 6.26 -0.13 3.37
N LEU A 77 6.90 0.65 2.50
CA LEU A 77 6.22 1.31 1.38
C LEU A 77 6.25 0.41 0.14
N ASP A 78 7.32 -0.35 -0.05
CA ASP A 78 7.47 -1.22 -1.22
C ASP A 78 6.38 -2.31 -1.27
N TRP A 79 6.06 -3.00 -0.17
CA TRP A 79 4.98 -4.02 -0.21
C TRP A 79 3.60 -3.43 -0.51
N GLU A 80 3.33 -2.22 -0.01
CA GLU A 80 2.09 -1.49 -0.27
C GLU A 80 2.01 -1.15 -1.78
N ILE A 81 3.09 -0.62 -2.34
CA ILE A 81 3.20 -0.31 -3.76
C ILE A 81 3.09 -1.58 -4.61
N GLU A 82 3.68 -2.71 -4.20
CA GLU A 82 3.55 -3.99 -4.91
C GLU A 82 2.10 -4.47 -4.98
N LEU A 83 1.38 -4.46 -3.86
CA LEU A 83 -0.03 -4.86 -3.84
C LEU A 83 -0.88 -3.96 -4.74
N PHE A 84 -0.62 -2.65 -4.68
CA PHE A 84 -1.30 -1.68 -5.52
C PHE A 84 -1.02 -1.92 -7.01
N LEU A 85 0.25 -2.10 -7.40
CA LEU A 85 0.65 -2.32 -8.80
C LEU A 85 0.25 -3.70 -9.34
N ASN A 86 0.15 -4.70 -8.48
CA ASN A 86 -0.41 -6.01 -8.85
C ASN A 86 -1.90 -5.92 -9.16
N LYS A 87 -2.63 -5.09 -8.41
CA LYS A 87 -4.07 -4.88 -8.62
C LYS A 87 -4.37 -3.92 -9.76
N TYR A 88 -3.54 -2.88 -9.91
CA TYR A 88 -3.72 -1.81 -10.88
C TYR A 88 -2.42 -1.59 -11.69
N PRO A 89 -2.09 -2.50 -12.62
CA PRO A 89 -0.83 -2.44 -13.37
C PRO A 89 -0.66 -1.18 -14.23
N GLN A 90 -1.74 -0.48 -14.56
CA GLN A 90 -1.68 0.77 -15.32
C GLN A 90 -0.92 1.88 -14.60
N PHE A 91 -0.85 1.86 -13.27
CA PHE A 91 -0.08 2.84 -12.50
C PHE A 91 1.40 2.49 -12.40
N LYS A 92 1.90 1.43 -13.06
CA LYS A 92 3.34 1.09 -13.01
C LYS A 92 4.23 2.25 -13.46
N SER A 93 3.79 3.03 -14.44
CA SER A 93 4.54 4.20 -14.93
C SER A 93 4.64 5.35 -13.91
N LEU A 94 3.83 5.33 -12.84
CA LEU A 94 3.89 6.26 -11.73
C LEU A 94 5.12 6.03 -10.85
N TYR A 95 5.76 4.87 -10.96
CA TYR A 95 6.92 4.49 -10.16
C TYR A 95 8.14 4.25 -11.04
N ASN A 96 9.28 4.77 -10.61
CA ASN A 96 10.58 4.30 -11.08
C ASN A 96 10.89 3.01 -10.33
N ILE A 97 11.14 1.93 -11.07
CA ILE A 97 11.42 0.61 -10.49
C ILE A 97 12.93 0.42 -10.52
N ASN A 98 13.53 0.24 -9.35
CA ASN A 98 14.94 -0.12 -9.25
C ASN A 98 15.07 -1.63 -9.48
N GLU A 99 15.45 -2.02 -10.69
CA GLU A 99 15.62 -3.43 -11.07
C GLU A 99 16.81 -4.09 -10.36
N GLU A 100 17.76 -3.29 -9.83
CA GLU A 100 18.90 -3.76 -9.03
C GLU A 100 18.55 -3.90 -7.54
N TYR A 101 17.28 -3.67 -7.16
CA TYR A 101 16.82 -3.91 -5.80
C TYR A 101 16.77 -5.40 -5.51
N GLU A 102 17.80 -5.88 -4.81
CA GLU A 102 17.72 -7.13 -4.06
C GLU A 102 17.11 -6.83 -2.69
N TYR A 103 16.08 -7.58 -2.30
CA TYR A 103 15.74 -7.67 -0.88
C TYR A 103 17.03 -8.03 -0.16
N GLY A 104 17.49 -7.15 0.72
CA GLY A 104 18.63 -7.43 1.56
C GLY A 104 18.38 -8.81 2.17
N VAL A 105 19.27 -9.76 1.87
CA VAL A 105 19.30 -11.04 2.57
C VAL A 105 19.59 -10.68 4.01
N ASN A 106 18.52 -10.47 4.78
CA ASN A 106 18.60 -10.62 6.21
C ASN A 106 18.90 -12.10 6.40
N ASP A 107 20.16 -12.41 6.67
CA ASP A 107 20.59 -13.62 7.35
C ASP A 107 19.85 -13.66 8.70
N ILE A 108 18.57 -14.01 8.67
CA ILE A 108 17.82 -14.51 9.79
C ILE A 108 17.65 -15.98 9.48
N ASP A 109 18.67 -16.71 9.92
CA ASP A 109 18.60 -18.12 10.25
C ASP A 109 17.16 -18.58 10.52
N SER A 110 16.68 -19.42 9.61
CA SER A 110 15.96 -20.64 9.95
C SER A 110 15.06 -20.58 11.20
N LYS A 111 13.92 -19.89 11.15
CA LYS A 111 12.76 -20.27 12.00
C LYS A 111 11.43 -19.72 11.50
N LYS A 112 10.68 -20.65 10.89
CA LYS A 112 9.22 -20.64 10.72
C LYS A 112 8.66 -19.45 9.93
N SER A 113 8.68 -19.63 8.60
CA SER A 113 7.66 -19.08 7.71
C SER A 113 6.26 -19.39 8.27
N ILE A 114 5.68 -18.41 8.95
CA ILE A 114 4.25 -18.31 9.16
C ILE A 114 3.82 -17.19 8.24
N ASN A 115 3.35 -17.57 7.06
CA ASN A 115 2.80 -16.69 6.05
C ASN A 115 1.83 -15.67 6.71
N PRO A 116 2.04 -14.35 6.60
CA PRO A 116 1.24 -13.35 7.33
C PRO A 116 -0.25 -13.45 7.01
N PHE A 117 -0.60 -13.89 5.80
CA PHE A 117 -1.99 -14.18 5.39
C PHE A 117 -2.64 -15.31 6.22
N SER A 118 -1.87 -16.26 6.72
CA SER A 118 -2.39 -17.38 7.53
C SER A 118 -2.78 -16.97 8.96
N ARG A 119 -2.17 -15.92 9.52
CA ARG A 119 -2.55 -15.38 10.82
C ARG A 119 -3.84 -14.55 10.73
N LEU A 120 -3.98 -13.76 9.67
CA LEU A 120 -5.16 -12.94 9.43
C LEU A 120 -6.41 -13.79 9.18
N LEU A 121 -6.27 -14.88 8.41
CA LEU A 121 -7.36 -15.85 8.19
C LEU A 121 -7.78 -16.61 9.46
N ASN A 122 -6.83 -16.88 10.36
CA ASN A 122 -7.10 -17.57 11.63
C ASN A 122 -7.71 -16.66 12.70
N SER A 123 -7.43 -15.35 12.70
CA SER A 123 -8.11 -14.42 13.62
C SER A 123 -9.57 -14.20 13.22
N LEU A 124 -9.85 -14.08 11.92
CA LEU A 124 -11.22 -13.94 11.40
C LEU A 124 -12.08 -15.18 11.67
N LYS A 125 -11.50 -16.39 11.64
CA LYS A 125 -12.22 -17.63 12.00
C LYS A 125 -12.60 -17.73 13.47
N ARG A 126 -11.89 -17.04 14.38
CA ARG A 126 -12.19 -17.07 15.83
C ARG A 126 -13.25 -16.06 16.27
N MET A 127 -13.66 -15.14 15.40
CA MET A 127 -14.68 -14.13 15.71
C MET A 127 -16.12 -14.57 15.40
N PHE A 128 -16.30 -15.73 14.76
CA PHE A 128 -17.60 -16.25 14.33
C PHE A 128 -18.01 -17.59 14.97
N PHE A 129 -17.39 -17.97 16.10
CA PHE A 129 -17.82 -19.10 16.93
C PHE A 129 -17.92 -18.69 18.40
#